data_AF-A0AAX4HSG1-F1
#
_entry.id   AF-A0AAX4HSG1-F1
#
_cell.length_a   1.000
_cell.length_b   1.000
_cell.length_c   1.000
_cell.angle_alpha   90.00
_cell.angle_beta   90.00
_cell.angle_gamma   90.00
#
_symmetry.space_group_name_H-M   'P 1'
#
loop_
_entity.id
_entity.type
_entity.pdbx_description
1 polymer ?
#
loop_
_entity_poly.entity_id
_entity_poly.type
_entity_poly.pdbx_seq_one_letter_code
_entity_poly.pdbx_strand_id
1 'polypeptide(L)'
;MEDTILISQSVAILVDGNNIERSLESEHRDQNMMINFDVLIPRLLGGRGLNRLIYFREGKNISSKLAERLHSKYHGSVRPCHKSADIPLSIKATQLASKVDAIIILSGDSDYVELVRHLKSEGVRVEICAVPSTTAGVLLEEADYFHPIVKEDCFSLNQSGTKKKSRK
;
A
#
# COMPACT_ATOMS: atom_id res chain seq x y z
N MET A 1 -35.12 -14.72 12.28
CA MET A 1 -34.39 -14.57 11.01
C MET A 1 -33.44 -13.42 11.25
N GLU A 2 -32.14 -13.69 11.33
CA GLU A 2 -31.14 -12.63 11.47
C GLU A 2 -31.09 -11.89 10.13
N ASP A 3 -31.50 -10.62 10.12
CA ASP A 3 -31.38 -9.76 8.95
C ASP A 3 -29.89 -9.69 8.58
N THR A 4 -29.53 -10.43 7.52
CA THR A 4 -28.15 -10.48 7.05
C THR A 4 -27.89 -9.19 6.29
N ILE A 5 -27.39 -8.17 6.99
CA ILE A 5 -27.04 -6.88 6.39
C ILE A 5 -25.94 -7.13 5.35
N LEU A 6 -26.24 -6.89 4.07
CA LEU A 6 -25.26 -6.97 2.99
C LEU A 6 -24.41 -5.70 2.98
N ILE A 7 -23.18 -5.80 3.47
CA ILE A 7 -22.19 -4.71 3.37
C ILE A 7 -21.47 -4.85 2.03
N SER A 8 -21.80 -3.97 1.08
CA SER A 8 -21.15 -3.90 -0.23
C SER A 8 -20.36 -2.60 -0.34
N GLN A 9 -19.08 -2.66 0.00
CA GLN A 9 -18.14 -1.54 -0.12
C GLN A 9 -17.00 -1.91 -1.06
N SER A 10 -16.73 -1.03 -2.03
CA SER A 10 -15.66 -1.14 -3.00
C SER A 10 -14.46 -0.27 -2.60
N VAL A 11 -13.27 -0.84 -2.72
CA VAL A 11 -12.02 -0.26 -2.19
C VAL A 11 -10.95 -0.23 -3.26
N ALA A 12 -10.27 0.91 -3.41
CA ALA A 12 -9.00 0.98 -4.12
C ALA A 12 -7.83 1.07 -3.15
N ILE A 13 -6.73 0.39 -3.46
CA ILE A 13 -5.49 0.42 -2.70
C ILE A 13 -4.40 1.03 -3.59
N LEU A 14 -3.80 2.12 -3.13
CA LEU A 14 -2.74 2.84 -3.82
C LEU A 14 -1.49 2.82 -2.96
N VAL A 15 -0.40 2.27 -3.48
CA VAL A 15 0.83 2.03 -2.71
C VAL A 15 1.94 2.94 -3.18
N ASP A 16 2.44 3.78 -2.30
CA ASP A 16 3.71 4.46 -2.47
C ASP A 16 4.84 3.50 -2.05
N GLY A 17 5.37 2.77 -3.04
CA GLY A 17 6.39 1.76 -2.79
C GLY A 17 7.65 2.33 -2.16
N ASN A 18 8.03 3.54 -2.57
CA ASN A 18 9.24 4.20 -2.11
C ASN A 18 9.11 4.69 -0.67
N ASN A 19 7.97 5.29 -0.32
CA ASN A 19 7.72 5.70 1.07
C ASN A 19 7.73 4.50 2.02
N ILE A 20 7.00 3.43 1.68
CA ILE A 20 6.94 2.23 2.52
C ILE A 20 8.30 1.54 2.68
N GLU A 21 9.08 1.40 1.60
CA GLU A 21 10.42 0.82 1.68
C GLU A 21 11.33 1.64 2.63
N ARG A 22 11.35 2.97 2.47
CA ARG A 22 12.12 3.88 3.35
C ARG A 22 11.66 3.81 4.81
N SER A 23 10.35 3.72 5.03
CA SER A 23 9.77 3.61 6.37
C SER A 23 10.20 2.35 7.09
N LEU A 24 10.13 1.18 6.42
CA LEU A 24 10.55 -0.09 7.00
C LEU A 24 12.05 -0.13 7.32
N GLU A 25 12.88 0.42 6.44
CA GLU A 25 14.33 0.53 6.67
C GLU A 25 14.63 1.32 7.94
N SER A 26 13.92 2.44 8.14
CA SER A 26 14.12 3.32 9.29
C SER A 26 13.68 2.70 10.62
N GLU A 27 12.56 1.98 10.63
CA GLU A 27 11.99 1.38 11.85
C GLU A 27 12.76 0.15 12.30
N HIS A 28 13.17 -0.71 11.35
CA HIS A 28 13.72 -2.02 11.68
C HIS A 28 15.23 -2.13 11.51
N ARG A 29 15.90 -1.10 10.97
CA ARG A 29 17.33 -1.10 10.63
C ARG A 29 17.76 -2.32 9.79
N ASP A 30 16.82 -2.95 9.11
CA ASP A 30 17.03 -4.09 8.21
C ASP A 30 16.60 -3.68 6.80
N GLN A 31 17.58 -3.55 5.92
CA GLN A 31 17.37 -3.18 4.51
C GLN A 31 16.67 -4.27 3.69
N ASN A 32 16.48 -5.46 4.26
CA ASN A 32 15.89 -6.60 3.55
C ASN A 32 14.45 -6.90 3.98
N MET A 33 13.87 -6.07 4.85
CA MET A 33 12.48 -6.25 5.25
C MET A 33 11.53 -5.71 4.17
N MET A 34 10.56 -6.53 3.78
CA MET A 34 9.54 -6.18 2.79
C MET A 34 8.14 -6.45 3.33
N ILE A 35 7.16 -5.72 2.82
CA ILE A 35 5.74 -5.96 3.09
C ILE A 35 5.28 -7.27 2.47
N ASN A 36 4.62 -8.10 3.28
CA ASN A 36 3.86 -9.24 2.81
C ASN A 36 2.46 -8.81 2.36
N PHE A 37 2.34 -8.43 1.09
CA PHE A 37 1.05 -8.06 0.49
C PHE A 37 -0.03 -9.14 0.61
N ASP A 38 0.36 -10.41 0.74
CA ASP A 38 -0.60 -11.51 0.89
C ASP A 38 -1.30 -11.53 2.24
N VAL A 39 -0.67 -10.95 3.26
CA VAL A 39 -1.25 -10.80 4.60
C VAL A 39 -1.92 -9.43 4.70
N LEU A 40 -1.22 -8.39 4.22
CA LEU A 40 -1.67 -7.01 4.38
C LEU A 40 -2.95 -6.71 3.59
N ILE A 41 -3.04 -7.10 2.31
CA ILE A 41 -4.20 -6.73 1.48
C ILE A 41 -5.51 -7.33 2.01
N PRO A 42 -5.59 -8.63 2.34
CA PRO A 42 -6.81 -9.18 2.94
C PRO A 42 -7.18 -8.51 4.27
N ARG A 43 -6.19 -8.20 5.12
CA ARG A 43 -6.39 -7.47 6.37
C ARG A 43 -6.99 -6.08 6.13
N LEU A 44 -6.43 -5.33 5.18
CA LEU A 44 -6.91 -4.00 4.80
C LEU A 44 -8.33 -4.05 4.23
N LEU A 45 -8.63 -5.04 3.39
CA LEU A 45 -9.96 -5.16 2.81
C LEU A 45 -11.02 -5.54 3.84
N GLY A 46 -10.72 -6.42 4.80
CA GLY A 46 -11.68 -6.78 5.86
C GLY A 46 -13.00 -7.35 5.31
N GLY A 47 -12.94 -8.06 4.17
CA GLY A 47 -14.13 -8.59 3.46
C GLY A 47 -14.75 -7.64 2.42
N ARG A 48 -14.23 -6.42 2.27
CA ARG A 48 -14.65 -5.46 1.23
C ARG A 48 -14.12 -5.84 -0.16
N GLY A 49 -14.80 -5.37 -1.20
CA GLY A 49 -14.44 -5.67 -2.59
C GLY A 49 -13.23 -4.85 -3.06
N LEU A 50 -12.17 -5.51 -3.53
CA LEU A 50 -11.04 -4.83 -4.17
C LEU A 50 -11.40 -4.40 -5.59
N ASN A 51 -11.58 -3.10 -5.82
CA ASN A 51 -11.79 -2.53 -7.15
C ASN A 51 -10.48 -2.35 -7.91
N ARG A 52 -9.43 -1.89 -7.22
CA ARG A 52 -8.14 -1.60 -7.84
C ARG A 52 -6.99 -1.68 -6.87
N LEU A 53 -5.86 -2.22 -7.33
CA LEU A 53 -4.58 -2.12 -6.65
C LEU A 53 -3.53 -1.54 -7.59
N ILE A 54 -2.89 -0.43 -7.18
CA ILE A 54 -1.79 0.17 -7.93
C ILE A 54 -0.60 0.36 -7.00
N TYR A 55 0.55 -0.20 -7.38
CA TYR A 55 1.82 0.02 -6.71
C TYR A 55 2.67 0.98 -7.55
N PHE A 56 3.06 2.10 -6.97
CA PHE A 56 3.92 3.11 -7.60
C PHE A 56 5.36 2.90 -7.15
N ARG A 57 6.29 2.85 -8.11
CA ARG A 57 7.72 2.68 -7.83
C ARG A 57 8.56 3.64 -8.65
N GLU A 58 9.46 4.39 -8.01
CA GLU A 58 10.46 5.18 -8.70
C GLU A 58 11.49 4.29 -9.42
N GLY A 59 11.90 4.73 -10.61
CA GLY A 59 12.98 4.10 -11.37
C GLY A 59 12.53 3.00 -12.33
N LYS A 60 13.52 2.47 -13.07
CA LYS A 60 13.29 1.50 -14.16
C LYS A 60 13.37 0.04 -13.71
N ASN A 61 13.95 -0.23 -12.54
CA ASN A 61 14.13 -1.58 -12.01
C ASN A 61 12.95 -1.96 -11.12
N ILE A 62 11.84 -2.33 -11.75
CA ILE A 62 10.70 -2.95 -11.08
C ILE A 62 10.96 -4.45 -10.98
N SER A 63 10.78 -5.01 -9.78
CA SER A 63 10.80 -6.46 -9.58
C SER A 63 9.68 -7.12 -10.39
N SER A 64 10.03 -7.89 -11.42
CA SER A 64 9.07 -8.66 -12.23
C SER A 64 8.25 -9.62 -11.36
N LYS A 65 8.90 -10.24 -10.37
CA LYS A 65 8.25 -11.14 -9.40
C LYS A 65 7.16 -10.44 -8.60
N LEU A 66 7.40 -9.20 -8.15
CA LEU A 66 6.39 -8.42 -7.44
C LEU A 66 5.22 -8.08 -8.36
N ALA A 67 5.52 -7.61 -9.58
CA ALA A 67 4.50 -7.26 -10.56
C ALA A 67 3.61 -8.45 -10.93
N GLU A 68 4.20 -9.61 -11.22
CA GLU A 68 3.48 -10.85 -11.51
C GLU A 68 2.63 -11.33 -10.33
N ARG A 69 3.15 -11.24 -9.10
CA ARG A 69 2.40 -11.62 -7.89
C ARG A 69 1.19 -10.71 -7.67
N LEU A 70 1.38 -9.40 -7.75
CA LEU A 70 0.28 -8.43 -7.58
C LEU A 70 -0.77 -8.59 -8.68
N HIS A 71 -0.35 -8.84 -9.92
CA HIS A 71 -1.25 -9.06 -11.03
C HIS A 71 -2.06 -10.34 -10.89
N SER A 72 -1.41 -11.47 -10.61
CA SER A 72 -2.06 -12.79 -10.55
C SER A 72 -3.02 -12.94 -9.37
N LYS A 73 -2.70 -12.36 -8.20
CA LYS A 73 -3.52 -12.51 -6.98
C LYS A 73 -4.57 -11.42 -6.81
N TYR A 74 -4.28 -10.20 -7.24
CA TYR A 74 -5.09 -9.02 -6.91
C TYR A 74 -5.54 -8.23 -8.14
N HIS A 75 -5.24 -8.72 -9.35
CA HIS A 75 -5.37 -7.94 -10.59
C HIS A 75 -4.69 -6.56 -10.48
N GLY A 76 -3.64 -6.48 -9.66
CA GLY A 76 -2.89 -5.27 -9.40
C GLY A 76 -2.01 -4.87 -10.57
N SER A 77 -1.54 -3.63 -10.55
CA SER A 77 -0.58 -3.10 -11.52
C SER A 77 0.58 -2.41 -10.81
N VAL A 78 1.79 -2.58 -11.33
CA VAL A 78 2.96 -1.80 -10.90
C VAL A 78 3.21 -0.71 -11.92
N ARG A 79 3.32 0.54 -11.46
CA ARG A 79 3.54 1.70 -12.31
C ARG A 79 4.89 2.34 -12.00
N PRO A 80 5.80 2.43 -12.99
CA PRO A 80 7.03 3.18 -12.82
C PRO A 80 6.75 4.67 -12.72
N CYS A 81 7.45 5.33 -11.82
CA CYS A 81 7.45 6.77 -11.61
C CYS A 81 8.84 7.32 -11.96
N HIS A 82 8.88 8.51 -12.55
CA HIS A 82 10.16 9.11 -12.95
C HIS A 82 10.92 9.69 -11.74
N LYS A 83 10.23 10.33 -10.80
CA LYS A 83 10.85 11.02 -9.65
C LYS A 83 10.20 10.71 -8.31
N SER A 84 8.87 10.76 -8.25
CA SER A 84 8.12 10.45 -7.04
C SER A 84 6.77 9.81 -7.41
N ALA A 85 6.20 9.07 -6.47
CA ALA A 85 4.86 8.54 -6.54
C ALA A 85 3.77 9.62 -6.34
N ASP A 86 4.06 10.76 -5.71
CA ASP A 86 3.05 11.73 -5.23
C ASP A 86 2.07 12.17 -6.32
N ILE A 87 2.60 12.70 -7.43
CA ILE A 87 1.79 13.18 -8.56
C ILE A 87 1.01 12.02 -9.23
N PRO A 88 1.65 10.93 -9.70
CA PRO A 88 0.92 9.87 -10.38
C PRO A 88 -0.08 9.14 -9.46
N LEU A 89 0.23 9.02 -8.16
CA LEU A 89 -0.68 8.47 -7.16
C LEU A 89 -1.88 9.39 -6.98
N SER A 90 -1.66 10.69 -6.76
CA SER A 90 -2.73 11.69 -6.57
C SER A 90 -3.67 11.74 -7.77
N ILE A 91 -3.13 11.78 -8.99
CA ILE A 91 -3.94 11.75 -10.23
C ILE A 91 -4.78 10.47 -10.28
N LYS A 92 -4.22 9.32 -9.91
CA LYS A 92 -4.97 8.06 -9.91
C LYS A 92 -6.02 8.00 -8.82
N ALA A 93 -5.74 8.51 -7.64
CA ALA A 93 -6.69 8.59 -6.55
C ALA A 93 -7.91 9.42 -6.96
N THR A 94 -7.72 10.63 -7.48
CA THR A 94 -8.83 11.48 -7.97
C THR A 94 -9.62 10.81 -9.10
N GLN A 95 -8.95 10.12 -10.04
CA GLN A 95 -9.63 9.38 -11.11
C GLN A 95 -10.47 8.19 -10.61
N LEU A 96 -10.10 7.62 -9.46
CA LEU A 96 -10.80 6.49 -8.85
C LEU A 96 -11.88 6.93 -7.88
N ALA A 97 -11.83 8.17 -7.39
CA ALA A 97 -12.76 8.67 -6.39
C ALA A 97 -14.24 8.45 -6.77
N SER A 98 -14.58 8.65 -8.05
CA SER A 98 -15.93 8.43 -8.57
C SER A 98 -16.33 6.96 -8.79
N LYS A 99 -15.47 6.00 -8.45
CA LYS A 99 -15.65 4.56 -8.76
C LYS A 99 -15.57 3.66 -7.54
N VAL A 100 -15.15 4.19 -6.40
CA VAL A 100 -14.95 3.42 -5.18
C VAL A 100 -15.52 4.16 -3.98
N ASP A 101 -15.92 3.40 -2.97
CA ASP A 101 -16.45 3.95 -1.71
C ASP A 101 -15.31 4.34 -0.74
N ALA A 102 -14.16 3.68 -0.86
CA ALA A 102 -12.97 4.01 -0.09
C ALA A 102 -11.66 3.87 -0.89
N ILE A 103 -10.69 4.71 -0.53
CA ILE A 103 -9.31 4.63 -1.02
C ILE A 103 -8.39 4.44 0.19
N ILE A 104 -7.59 3.39 0.15
CA ILE A 104 -6.52 3.14 1.11
C ILE A 104 -5.20 3.57 0.47
N ILE A 105 -4.55 4.58 1.05
CA ILE A 105 -3.23 5.04 0.61
C ILE A 105 -2.19 4.40 1.54
N LEU A 106 -1.28 3.62 0.95
CA LEU A 106 -0.13 3.08 1.67
C LEU A 106 1.04 4.08 1.55
N SER A 107 1.07 5.05 2.46
CA SER A 107 2.15 6.02 2.63
C SER A 107 1.97 6.78 3.95
N GLY A 108 3.08 7.16 4.59
CA GLY A 108 3.08 8.03 5.78
C GLY A 108 3.38 9.50 5.49
N ASP A 109 3.48 9.89 4.21
CA ASP A 109 3.97 11.22 3.80
C ASP A 109 2.95 12.35 3.98
N SER A 110 3.38 13.47 4.54
CA SER A 110 2.54 14.66 4.72
C SER A 110 2.10 15.30 3.40
N ASP A 111 2.80 15.03 2.30
CA ASP A 111 2.46 15.56 0.98
C ASP A 111 1.08 15.08 0.48
N TYR A 112 0.53 14.01 1.07
CA TYR A 112 -0.81 13.51 0.74
C TYR A 112 -1.95 14.18 1.51
N VAL A 113 -1.69 15.11 2.46
CA VAL A 113 -2.74 15.76 3.26
C VAL A 113 -3.79 16.44 2.39
N GLU A 114 -3.37 17.24 1.40
CA GLU A 114 -4.31 17.93 0.50
C GLU A 114 -5.09 16.95 -0.38
N LEU A 115 -4.47 15.83 -0.76
CA LEU A 115 -5.16 14.76 -1.48
C LEU A 115 -6.25 14.13 -0.62
N VAL A 116 -5.95 13.82 0.65
CA VAL A 116 -6.93 13.25 1.60
C VAL A 116 -8.13 14.19 1.73
N ARG A 117 -7.90 15.48 1.97
CA ARG A 117 -8.97 16.49 2.06
C ARG A 117 -9.82 16.54 0.81
N HIS A 118 -9.19 16.55 -0.37
CA HIS A 118 -9.90 16.58 -1.64
C HIS A 118 -10.76 15.31 -1.86
N LEU A 119 -10.21 14.12 -1.66
CA LEU A 119 -10.95 12.86 -1.84
C LEU A 119 -12.15 12.75 -0.88
N LYS A 120 -11.99 13.21 0.37
CA LYS A 120 -13.09 13.29 1.34
C LYS A 120 -14.17 14.26 0.89
N SER A 121 -13.79 15.40 0.31
CA SER A 121 -14.77 16.36 -0.25
C SER A 121 -15.54 15.79 -1.45
N GLU A 122 -14.96 14.83 -2.18
CA GLU A 122 -15.63 14.07 -3.25
C GLU A 122 -16.50 12.91 -2.71
N GLY A 123 -16.62 12.76 -1.39
CA GLY A 123 -17.48 11.76 -0.74
C GLY A 123 -16.84 10.38 -0.55
N VAL A 124 -15.53 10.24 -0.78
CA VAL A 124 -14.81 8.98 -0.64
C VAL A 124 -14.18 8.88 0.74
N ARG A 125 -14.29 7.72 1.38
CA ARG A 125 -13.56 7.47 2.63
C ARG A 125 -12.08 7.27 2.33
N VAL A 126 -11.22 7.95 3.08
CA VAL A 126 -9.77 7.86 2.90
C VAL A 126 -9.14 7.22 4.12
N GLU A 127 -8.48 6.10 3.91
CA GLU A 127 -7.77 5.36 4.95
C GLU A 127 -6.27 5.40 4.66
N ILE A 128 -5.47 5.54 5.70
CA ILE A 128 -4.00 5.56 5.58
C ILE A 128 -3.45 4.27 6.15
N CYS A 129 -2.54 3.62 5.44
CA CYS A 129 -1.81 2.46 5.94
C CYS A 129 -0.31 2.72 5.88
N ALA A 130 0.33 2.85 7.04
CA ALA A 130 1.74 3.20 7.10
C ALA A 130 2.40 2.73 8.40
N VAL A 131 3.73 2.86 8.44
CA VAL A 131 4.52 2.63 9.64
C VAL A 131 4.27 3.79 10.62
N PRO A 132 3.76 3.54 11.83
CA PRO A 132 3.37 4.61 12.76
C PRO A 132 4.51 5.57 13.11
N SER A 133 5.72 5.05 13.28
CA SER A 133 6.90 5.83 13.68
C SER A 133 7.37 6.84 12.62
N THR A 134 6.97 6.66 11.36
CA THR A 134 7.36 7.52 10.23
C THR A 134 6.19 8.27 9.61
N THR A 135 5.00 8.20 10.21
CA THR A 135 3.80 8.82 9.64
C THR A 135 3.61 10.22 10.20
N ALA A 136 3.32 11.19 9.32
CA ALA A 136 3.04 12.56 9.73
C ALA A 136 1.74 12.65 10.57
N GLY A 137 1.79 13.29 11.74
CA GLY A 137 0.62 13.42 12.62
C GLY A 137 -0.58 14.10 11.95
N VAL A 138 -0.34 15.16 11.17
CA VAL A 138 -1.40 15.86 10.42
C VAL A 138 -2.10 14.93 9.42
N LEU A 139 -1.38 13.98 8.82
CA LEU A 139 -1.98 13.02 7.90
C LEU A 139 -2.93 12.06 8.64
N LEU A 140 -2.59 11.67 9.87
CA LEU A 140 -3.44 10.82 10.71
C LEU A 140 -4.73 11.53 11.14
N GLU A 141 -4.63 12.82 11.46
CA GLU A 141 -5.78 13.63 11.86
C GLU A 141 -6.79 13.82 10.70
N GLU A 142 -6.30 13.90 9.47
CA GLU A 142 -7.12 14.11 8.27
C GLU A 142 -7.75 12.81 7.74
N ALA A 143 -7.11 11.66 7.96
CA ALA A 143 -7.59 10.36 7.53
C ALA A 143 -8.87 9.93 8.27
N ASP A 144 -9.75 9.18 7.60
CA ASP A 144 -10.94 8.60 8.24
C ASP A 144 -10.60 7.37 9.10
N TYR A 145 -9.53 6.66 8.74
CA TYR A 145 -9.02 5.54 9.51
C TYR A 145 -7.52 5.32 9.25
N PHE A 146 -6.80 4.87 10.27
CA PHE A 146 -5.39 4.53 10.18
C PHE A 146 -5.14 3.05 10.44
N HIS A 147 -4.49 2.38 9.49
CA HIS A 147 -4.04 1.01 9.57
C HIS A 147 -2.53 0.97 9.84
N PRO A 148 -2.10 0.68 11.08
CA PRO A 148 -0.68 0.54 11.35
C PRO A 148 -0.12 -0.66 10.58
N ILE A 149 1.05 -0.48 9.97
CA ILE A 149 1.88 -1.60 9.50
C ILE A 149 2.62 -2.13 10.73
N VAL A 150 2.48 -3.43 10.98
CA VAL A 150 3.15 -4.12 12.08
C VAL A 150 4.13 -5.16 11.57
N LYS A 151 4.97 -5.68 12.46
CA LYS A 151 6.01 -6.65 12.10
C LYS A 151 5.44 -7.91 11.46
N GLU A 152 4.24 -8.31 11.84
CA GLU A 152 3.53 -9.48 11.29
C GLU A 152 3.08 -9.27 9.83
N ASP A 153 2.96 -8.03 9.38
CA ASP A 153 2.70 -7.69 7.98
C ASP A 153 3.98 -7.75 7.12
N CYS A 154 5.14 -7.98 7.73
CA CYS A 154 6.45 -7.91 7.09
C CYS A 154 7.16 -9.26 7.05
N PHE A 155 8.12 -9.40 6.15
CA PHE A 155 9.04 -10.54 6.10
C PHE A 155 10.45 -10.09 5.69
N SER A 156 11.47 -10.75 6.24
CA SER A 156 12.86 -10.52 5.82
C SER A 156 13.22 -11.41 4.63
N LEU A 157 13.84 -10.84 3.61
CA LEU A 157 14.53 -11.61 2.57
C LEU A 157 15.82 -12.18 3.14
N ASN A 158 15.78 -13.40 3.68
CA ASN A 158 17.01 -14.13 3.94
C ASN A 158 17.74 -14.41 2.62
N GLN A 159 19.01 -13.99 2.49
CA GLN A 159 19.88 -14.40 1.38
C GLN A 159 20.10 -15.92 1.43
N SER A 160 19.21 -16.69 0.82
CA SER A 160 19.42 -18.13 0.63
C SER A 160 20.26 -18.36 -0.64
N GLY A 161 21.55 -18.63 -0.40
CA GLY A 161 22.52 -18.97 -1.44
C GLY A 161 23.84 -19.47 -0.86
N THR A 162 23.81 -20.29 0.19
CA THR A 162 24.97 -21.10 0.60
C THR A 162 25.42 -21.97 -0.57
N LYS A 163 26.53 -21.60 -1.21
CA LYS A 163 27.27 -22.50 -2.10
C LYS A 163 27.61 -23.78 -1.33
N LYS A 164 26.92 -24.88 -1.61
CA LYS A 164 27.43 -26.23 -1.31
C LYS A 164 28.76 -26.39 -2.06
N LYS A 165 29.88 -26.14 -1.39
CA LYS A 165 31.19 -26.63 -1.85
C LYS A 165 31.16 -28.15 -1.71
N SER A 166 31.02 -28.85 -2.82
CA SER A 166 31.35 -30.26 -2.93
C SER A 166 32.83 -30.43 -2.55
N ARG A 167 33.10 -31.10 -1.44
CA ARG A 167 34.44 -31.65 -1.17
C ARG A 167 34.65 -32.81 -2.15
N LYS A 168 35.64 -32.66 -3.02
CA LYS A 168 36.29 -33.75 -3.74
C LYS A 168 37.71 -33.84 -3.19
#